data_AF-A0A257J159-F1
#
_entry.id   AF-A0A257J159-F1
#
_cell.length_a   1.000
_cell.length_b   1.000
_cell.length_c   1.000
_cell.angle_alpha   90.00
_cell.angle_beta   90.00
_cell.angle_gamma   90.00
#
_symmetry.space_group_name_H-M   'P 1'
#
loop_
_entity.id
_entity.type
_entity.pdbx_description
1 polymer ?
#
loop_
_entity_poly.entity_id
_entity_poly.type
_entity_poly.pdbx_seq_one_letter_code
_entity_poly.pdbx_strand_id
1 'polypeptide(L)'
;MDRLIITELKYIKSKIVFLVSLAVFIACVEPYNLEVVTTETILIIDGTIDDATNDQFITVKKFIPSSTGNIRYANETGAKVSIIKDGKDQIDCIYRENGYYYLPLGFKALVGSKYKLKIILKDGKVYESTEELMRATPEITGYTVKFDPKGIKLGENSIGAHLIYIDTKDPVEPGDNFMWNWKLYEKQTICKTCSGGIFLSSPAPLGKCSPVTALAEAGVEYDYLCQGNCWEIYYSQDLNVMSDAFSQGKEIKNRLVASVPFYQENGFLIEIKQQTVSPSAFQYLKILANQSQNSGTLVDAPPAALIGNVKNINDNKETVGGYFMVGNSKIKRIWVDRLDAKGSQQYYMLGRKENYEPASADGSRPPFAPCVITNTRTPLKPEGWPL
;
A
#
# COMPACT_ATOMS: atom_id res chain seq x y z
N MET A 1 -29.03 11.93 -71.49
CA MET A 1 -28.90 12.93 -70.42
C MET A 1 -28.91 12.30 -69.02
N ASP A 2 -29.53 11.11 -68.84
CA ASP A 2 -29.73 10.49 -67.52
C ASP A 2 -28.49 9.86 -66.86
N ARG A 3 -27.49 9.39 -67.63
CA ARG A 3 -26.28 8.77 -67.04
C ARG A 3 -25.35 9.75 -66.31
N LEU A 4 -25.32 11.01 -66.74
CA LEU A 4 -24.50 12.05 -66.10
C LEU A 4 -25.07 12.44 -64.72
N ILE A 5 -26.39 12.56 -64.61
CA ILE A 5 -27.07 12.96 -63.37
C ILE A 5 -26.93 11.87 -62.28
N ILE A 6 -27.01 10.59 -62.65
CA ILE A 6 -26.88 9.48 -61.70
C ILE A 6 -25.45 9.38 -61.14
N THR A 7 -24.44 9.74 -61.94
CA THR A 7 -23.03 9.69 -61.54
C THR A 7 -22.69 10.82 -60.57
N GLU A 8 -23.19 12.04 -60.85
CA GLU A 8 -23.11 13.20 -59.94
C GLU A 8 -23.80 12.92 -58.60
N LEU A 9 -24.99 12.33 -58.60
CA LEU A 9 -25.73 11.99 -57.37
C LEU A 9 -25.01 10.94 -56.51
N LYS A 10 -24.33 9.95 -57.11
CA LYS A 10 -23.50 8.98 -56.38
C LYS A 10 -22.26 9.64 -55.77
N TYR A 11 -21.65 10.58 -56.48
CA TYR A 11 -20.47 11.30 -56.00
C TYR A 11 -20.82 12.23 -54.83
N ILE A 12 -21.96 12.92 -54.89
CA ILE A 12 -22.48 13.74 -53.80
C ILE A 12 -22.84 12.89 -52.58
N LYS A 13 -23.50 11.74 -52.76
CA LYS A 13 -23.76 10.80 -51.65
C LYS A 13 -22.48 10.28 -51.00
N SER A 14 -21.46 9.94 -51.79
CA SER A 14 -20.16 9.49 -51.27
C SER A 14 -19.46 10.59 -50.47
N LYS A 15 -19.53 11.85 -50.92
CA LYS A 15 -18.97 12.99 -50.18
C LYS A 15 -19.73 13.26 -48.88
N ILE A 16 -21.06 13.17 -48.89
CA ILE A 16 -21.88 13.35 -47.68
C ILE A 16 -21.60 12.23 -46.67
N VAL A 17 -21.50 10.98 -47.10
CA VAL A 17 -21.13 9.85 -46.23
C VAL A 17 -19.72 10.03 -45.65
N PHE A 18 -18.77 10.51 -46.46
CA PHE A 18 -17.42 10.80 -45.98
C PHE A 18 -17.39 11.97 -44.98
N LEU A 19 -18.18 13.04 -45.21
CA LEU A 19 -18.27 14.20 -44.32
C LEU A 19 -18.95 13.84 -42.98
N VAL A 20 -20.01 13.03 -43.02
CA VAL A 20 -20.71 12.53 -41.83
C VAL A 20 -19.81 11.54 -41.06
N SER A 21 -19.08 10.67 -41.77
CA SER A 21 -18.07 9.78 -41.16
C SER A 21 -16.97 10.58 -40.48
N LEU A 22 -16.52 11.69 -41.06
CA LEU A 22 -15.48 12.54 -40.48
C LEU A 22 -15.98 13.31 -39.24
N ALA A 23 -17.27 13.68 -39.22
CA ALA A 23 -17.90 14.38 -38.10
C ALA A 23 -18.06 13.49 -36.85
N VAL A 24 -18.24 12.16 -37.01
CA VAL A 24 -18.35 11.23 -35.87
C VAL A 24 -17.02 11.06 -35.12
N PHE A 25 -15.86 11.34 -35.77
CA PHE A 25 -14.54 11.28 -35.13
C PHE A 25 -14.15 12.56 -34.37
N ILE A 26 -14.96 13.62 -34.40
CA ILE A 26 -14.68 14.90 -33.71
C ILE A 26 -15.49 15.05 -32.41
N ALA A 27 -16.29 14.05 -32.03
CA ALA A 27 -16.98 14.04 -30.75
C ALA A 27 -15.97 13.70 -29.63
N CYS A 28 -15.19 14.69 -29.23
CA CYS A 28 -14.46 14.63 -27.97
C CYS A 28 -15.48 14.53 -26.84
N VAL A 29 -15.47 13.42 -26.11
CA VAL A 29 -16.20 13.30 -24.85
C VAL A 29 -15.51 14.26 -23.88
N GLU A 30 -16.15 15.38 -23.56
CA GLU A 30 -15.65 16.26 -22.50
C GLU A 30 -15.73 15.49 -21.17
N PRO A 31 -14.60 15.26 -20.49
CA PRO A 31 -14.63 14.62 -19.18
C PRO A 31 -15.39 15.54 -18.22
N TYR A 32 -16.49 15.03 -17.68
CA TYR A 32 -17.20 15.68 -16.59
C TYR A 32 -16.33 15.61 -15.34
N ASN A 33 -15.49 16.62 -15.14
CA ASN A 33 -14.72 16.81 -13.91
C ASN A 33 -15.69 17.25 -12.81
N LEU A 34 -16.14 16.30 -11.99
CA LEU A 34 -16.70 16.60 -10.68
C LEU A 34 -15.57 17.15 -9.81
N GLU A 35 -15.37 18.47 -9.84
CA GLU A 35 -14.65 19.15 -8.78
C GLU A 35 -15.53 19.11 -7.52
N VAL A 36 -15.39 18.05 -6.73
CA VAL A 36 -15.96 18.00 -5.39
C VAL A 36 -15.12 18.93 -4.51
N VAL A 37 -15.40 20.23 -4.61
CA VAL A 37 -14.82 21.24 -3.70
C VAL A 37 -15.54 21.10 -2.36
N THR A 38 -15.02 20.22 -1.50
CA THR A 38 -15.45 20.21 -0.10
C THR A 38 -14.95 21.50 0.54
N THR A 39 -15.84 22.36 1.02
CA THR A 39 -15.46 23.58 1.76
C THR A 39 -15.21 23.32 3.24
N GLU A 40 -15.57 22.13 3.72
CA GLU A 40 -15.49 21.74 5.12
C GLU A 40 -14.20 21.00 5.44
N THR A 41 -13.64 21.29 6.62
CA THR A 41 -12.52 20.51 7.17
C THR A 41 -13.02 19.14 7.58
N ILE A 42 -12.39 18.07 7.10
CA ILE A 42 -12.78 16.69 7.40
C ILE A 42 -11.81 16.12 8.42
N LEU A 43 -12.34 15.56 9.51
CA LEU A 43 -11.54 14.79 10.46
C LEU A 43 -11.32 13.38 9.90
N ILE A 44 -10.07 12.93 9.86
CA ILE A 44 -9.66 11.60 9.39
C ILE A 44 -9.15 10.82 10.59
N ILE A 45 -9.80 9.69 10.87
CA ILE A 45 -9.50 8.81 12.00
C ILE A 45 -9.29 7.41 11.46
N ASP A 46 -8.05 6.92 11.56
CA ASP A 46 -7.67 5.58 11.12
C ASP A 46 -6.95 4.84 12.22
N GLY A 47 -7.26 3.56 12.39
CA GLY A 47 -6.56 2.72 13.34
C GLY A 47 -7.00 1.28 13.23
N THR A 48 -6.05 0.37 13.42
CA THR A 48 -6.34 -1.06 13.55
C THR A 48 -5.75 -1.53 14.87
N ILE A 49 -6.55 -2.22 15.67
CA ILE A 49 -6.05 -2.92 16.85
C ILE A 49 -6.12 -4.42 16.67
N ASP A 50 -5.08 -5.10 17.15
CA ASP A 50 -4.91 -6.55 17.08
C ASP A 50 -4.22 -7.09 18.35
N ASP A 51 -3.88 -8.37 18.34
CA ASP A 51 -3.18 -9.07 19.43
C ASP A 51 -1.65 -9.07 19.28
N ALA A 52 -1.12 -8.34 18.30
CA ALA A 52 0.31 -8.27 18.08
C ALA A 52 1.01 -7.49 19.20
N THR A 53 2.28 -7.84 19.44
CA THR A 53 3.13 -7.23 20.48
C THR A 53 3.80 -5.92 20.03
N ASN A 54 3.59 -5.50 18.79
CA ASN A 54 4.17 -4.26 18.26
C ASN A 54 3.42 -3.03 18.76
N ASP A 55 4.03 -1.86 18.59
CA ASP A 55 3.38 -0.59 18.91
C ASP A 55 2.16 -0.40 17.99
N GLN A 56 0.98 -0.30 18.61
CA GLN A 56 -0.29 -0.03 17.93
C GLN A 56 -0.72 1.41 18.22
N PHE A 57 -1.32 2.07 17.24
CA PHE A 57 -1.70 3.48 17.35
C PHE A 57 -2.95 3.82 16.54
N ILE A 58 -3.62 4.89 16.95
CA ILE A 58 -4.70 5.55 16.21
C ILE A 58 -4.15 6.84 15.62
N THR A 59 -4.43 7.06 14.34
CA THR A 59 -4.10 8.29 13.64
C THR A 59 -5.30 9.22 13.65
N VAL A 60 -5.10 10.45 14.08
CA VAL A 60 -6.12 11.51 14.07
C VAL A 60 -5.55 12.72 13.35
N LYS A 61 -6.09 13.02 12.17
CA LYS A 61 -5.65 14.11 11.29
C LYS A 61 -6.85 14.89 10.77
N LYS A 62 -6.61 16.09 10.28
CA LYS A 62 -7.59 16.95 9.62
C LYS A 62 -7.18 17.16 8.16
N PHE A 63 -8.07 16.84 7.24
CA PHE A 63 -7.99 17.30 5.87
C PHE A 63 -8.57 18.71 5.82
N ILE A 64 -7.75 19.67 5.41
CA ILE A 64 -8.14 21.08 5.28
C ILE A 64 -8.19 21.38 3.78
N PRO A 65 -9.39 21.63 3.22
CA PRO A 65 -9.51 22.01 1.83
C PRO A 65 -8.82 23.35 1.58
N SER A 66 -8.19 23.50 0.42
CA SER A 66 -7.50 24.71 -0.01
C SER A 66 -8.09 25.21 -1.31
N SER A 67 -8.34 26.52 -1.40
CA SER A 67 -8.81 27.19 -2.61
C SER A 67 -7.79 27.21 -3.76
N THR A 68 -6.54 26.81 -3.49
CA THR A 68 -5.46 26.73 -4.49
C THR A 68 -5.27 25.32 -5.08
N GLY A 69 -6.15 24.37 -4.76
CA GLY A 69 -6.05 22.97 -5.19
C GLY A 69 -5.00 22.14 -4.44
N ASN A 70 -4.17 22.76 -3.61
CA ASN A 70 -3.18 22.05 -2.79
C ASN A 70 -3.84 21.38 -1.58
N ILE A 71 -3.83 20.05 -1.55
CA ILE A 71 -4.32 19.27 -0.40
C ILE A 71 -3.41 19.51 0.81
N ARG A 72 -3.98 19.87 1.96
CA ARG A 72 -3.25 20.05 3.22
C ARG A 72 -3.81 19.15 4.30
N TYR A 73 -2.92 18.35 4.90
CA TYR A 73 -3.21 17.60 6.12
C TYR A 73 -2.62 18.32 7.33
N ALA A 74 -3.40 18.42 8.40
CA ALA A 74 -2.94 18.91 9.69
C ALA A 74 -3.08 17.79 10.74
N ASN A 75 -2.09 17.68 11.63
CA ASN A 75 -2.16 16.71 12.73
C ASN A 75 -3.11 17.23 13.79
N GLU A 76 -4.02 16.38 14.28
CA GLU A 76 -4.85 16.74 15.42
C GLU A 76 -4.03 16.54 16.70
N THR A 77 -3.91 17.61 17.50
CA THR A 77 -3.06 17.58 18.71
C THR A 77 -3.87 17.85 19.97
N GLY A 78 -3.58 17.08 21.02
CA GLY A 78 -4.19 17.20 22.34
C GLY A 78 -5.68 16.87 22.42
N ALA A 79 -6.19 16.12 21.44
CA ALA A 79 -7.38 15.29 21.66
C ALA A 79 -7.11 14.22 22.73
N LYS A 80 -8.14 13.81 23.47
CA LYS A 80 -8.12 12.62 24.31
C LYS A 80 -8.64 11.45 23.48
N VAL A 81 -7.79 10.44 23.27
CA VAL A 81 -8.12 9.26 22.47
C VAL A 81 -8.09 8.05 23.39
N SER A 82 -9.15 7.26 23.39
CA SER A 82 -9.25 6.05 24.20
C SER A 82 -10.01 4.94 23.50
N ILE A 83 -9.71 3.70 23.88
CA ILE A 83 -10.44 2.50 23.46
C ILE A 83 -11.27 2.02 24.64
N ILE A 84 -12.56 1.81 24.41
CA ILE A 84 -13.51 1.23 25.36
C ILE A 84 -13.65 -0.25 25.03
N LYS A 85 -13.26 -1.11 25.95
CA LYS A 85 -13.41 -2.57 25.85
C LYS A 85 -14.65 -3.02 26.63
N ASP A 86 -15.49 -3.82 25.99
CA ASP A 86 -16.71 -4.43 26.54
C ASP A 86 -17.64 -3.43 27.24
N GLY A 87 -17.64 -2.17 26.78
CA GLY A 87 -18.44 -1.06 27.31
C GLY A 87 -18.04 -0.54 28.69
N LYS A 88 -16.93 -1.01 29.27
CA LYS A 88 -16.56 -0.72 30.67
C LYS A 88 -15.11 -0.25 30.81
N ASP A 89 -14.16 -1.02 30.28
CA ASP A 89 -12.75 -0.79 30.50
C ASP A 89 -12.23 0.25 29.50
N GLN A 90 -11.79 1.40 30.00
CA GLN A 90 -11.19 2.45 29.18
C GLN A 90 -9.67 2.31 29.15
N ILE A 91 -9.11 2.27 27.95
CA ILE A 91 -7.68 2.21 27.68
C ILE A 91 -7.30 3.52 27.00
N ASP A 92 -6.55 4.36 27.69
CA ASP A 92 -6.14 5.66 27.17
C ASP A 92 -4.92 5.55 26.25
N CYS A 93 -4.97 6.25 25.12
CA CYS A 93 -3.85 6.38 24.19
C CYS A 93 -2.98 7.59 24.56
N ILE A 94 -1.69 7.48 24.29
CA ILE A 94 -0.68 8.50 24.55
C ILE A 94 -0.31 9.17 23.23
N TYR A 95 -0.54 10.47 23.13
CA TYR A 95 -0.05 11.26 21.99
C TYR A 95 1.48 11.25 21.97
N ARG A 96 2.07 10.90 20.83
CA ARG A 96 3.53 11.02 20.63
C ARG A 96 3.85 12.14 19.64
N GLU A 97 3.62 11.91 18.36
CA GLU A 97 3.95 12.86 17.30
C GLU A 97 3.05 12.67 16.08
N ASN A 98 3.02 13.65 15.18
CA ASN A 98 2.42 13.53 13.85
C ASN A 98 0.97 13.01 13.79
N GLY A 99 0.17 13.31 14.84
CA GLY A 99 -1.22 12.85 14.94
C GLY A 99 -1.37 11.38 15.35
N TYR A 100 -0.29 10.73 15.81
CA TYR A 100 -0.29 9.35 16.29
C TYR A 100 -0.54 9.28 17.80
N TYR A 101 -1.58 8.55 18.16
CA TYR A 101 -2.01 8.24 19.52
C TYR A 101 -1.78 6.77 19.82
N TYR A 102 -0.71 6.47 20.56
CA TYR A 102 -0.25 5.11 20.80
C TYR A 102 -0.99 4.46 21.96
N LEU A 103 -1.34 3.19 21.79
CA LEU A 103 -1.82 2.38 22.90
C LEU A 103 -0.71 2.16 23.94
N PRO A 104 -1.06 1.85 25.20
CA PRO A 104 -0.08 1.51 26.22
C PRO A 104 0.84 0.38 25.77
N LEU A 105 2.11 0.44 26.17
CA LEU A 105 3.10 -0.57 25.83
C LEU A 105 2.63 -1.96 26.31
N GLY A 106 2.68 -2.95 25.41
CA GLY A 106 2.25 -4.32 25.69
C GLY A 106 0.74 -4.53 25.63
N PHE A 107 -0.05 -3.52 25.23
CA PHE A 107 -1.45 -3.71 24.91
C PHE A 107 -1.62 -4.82 23.86
N LYS A 108 -2.60 -5.69 24.10
CA LYS A 108 -3.07 -6.69 23.16
C LYS A 108 -4.58 -6.76 23.22
N ALA A 109 -5.22 -6.64 22.07
CA ALA A 109 -6.64 -6.90 21.99
C ALA A 109 -6.90 -8.41 22.22
N LEU A 110 -8.05 -8.74 22.82
CA LEU A 110 -8.43 -10.09 23.21
C LEU A 110 -9.56 -10.58 22.32
N VAL A 111 -9.39 -11.78 21.76
CA VAL A 111 -10.42 -12.48 21.01
C VAL A 111 -11.68 -12.64 21.87
N GLY A 112 -12.84 -12.36 21.29
CA GLY A 112 -14.15 -12.41 21.95
C GLY A 112 -14.56 -11.10 22.65
N SER A 113 -13.63 -10.18 22.90
CA SER A 113 -13.96 -8.85 23.41
C SER A 113 -14.40 -7.89 22.31
N LYS A 114 -15.28 -6.96 22.66
CA LYS A 114 -15.71 -5.85 21.81
C LYS A 114 -14.93 -4.60 22.14
N TYR A 115 -14.56 -3.85 21.11
CA TYR A 115 -13.81 -2.61 21.26
C TYR A 115 -14.50 -1.48 20.51
N LYS A 116 -14.43 -0.29 21.10
CA LYS A 116 -14.99 0.94 20.55
C LYS A 116 -13.99 2.08 20.74
N LEU A 117 -13.73 2.83 19.69
CA LEU A 117 -12.89 4.02 19.75
C LEU A 117 -13.72 5.21 20.26
N LYS A 118 -13.12 6.01 21.14
CA LYS A 118 -13.66 7.28 21.62
C LYS A 118 -12.60 8.38 21.53
N ILE A 119 -12.99 9.52 20.97
CA ILE A 119 -12.11 10.68 20.80
C ILE A 119 -12.83 11.92 21.30
N ILE A 120 -12.16 12.71 22.13
CA ILE A 120 -12.63 14.02 22.60
C ILE A 120 -11.63 15.06 22.13
N LEU A 121 -12.04 15.94 21.22
CA LEU A 121 -11.21 17.04 20.74
C LEU A 121 -11.11 18.17 21.76
N LYS A 122 -10.15 19.08 21.56
CA LYS A 122 -9.95 20.26 22.42
C LYS A 122 -11.14 21.22 22.45
N ASP A 123 -11.88 21.29 21.35
CA ASP A 123 -13.09 22.10 21.20
C ASP A 123 -14.32 21.45 21.87
N GLY A 124 -14.15 20.28 22.48
CA GLY A 124 -15.22 19.54 23.16
C GLY A 124 -16.05 18.65 22.24
N LYS A 125 -15.79 18.61 20.93
CA LYS A 125 -16.44 17.64 20.03
C LYS A 125 -16.05 16.21 20.42
N VAL A 126 -17.02 15.31 20.39
CA VAL A 126 -16.83 13.90 20.78
C VAL A 126 -17.17 13.00 19.61
N TYR A 127 -16.27 12.06 19.33
CA TYR A 127 -16.40 11.10 18.24
C TYR A 127 -16.33 9.69 18.80
N GLU A 128 -17.17 8.81 18.28
CA GLU A 128 -17.24 7.42 18.69
C GLU A 128 -17.36 6.50 17.47
N SER A 129 -16.64 5.37 17.48
CA SER A 129 -16.83 4.32 16.48
C SER A 129 -18.06 3.46 16.78
N THR A 130 -18.48 2.63 15.83
CA THR A 130 -19.27 1.44 16.16
C THR A 130 -18.44 0.47 17.00
N GLU A 131 -19.11 -0.42 17.74
CA GLU A 131 -18.42 -1.54 18.39
C GLU A 131 -17.98 -2.57 17.36
N GLU A 132 -16.74 -3.02 17.49
CA GLU A 132 -16.13 -4.06 16.65
C GLU A 132 -15.75 -5.25 17.55
N LEU A 133 -16.16 -6.46 17.16
CA LEU A 133 -15.83 -7.69 17.86
C LEU A 133 -14.49 -8.23 17.37
N MET A 134 -13.56 -8.52 18.30
CA MET A 134 -12.32 -9.18 17.94
C MET A 134 -12.56 -10.67 17.66
N ARG A 135 -12.69 -11.00 16.39
CA ARG A 135 -12.83 -12.37 15.90
C ARG A 135 -11.49 -13.09 15.85
N ALA A 136 -11.51 -14.40 16.06
CA ALA A 136 -10.33 -15.24 15.94
C ALA A 136 -9.97 -15.40 14.46
N THR A 137 -8.69 -15.26 14.12
CA THR A 137 -8.23 -15.52 12.76
C THR A 137 -7.70 -16.96 12.65
N PRO A 138 -8.18 -17.73 11.65
CA PRO A 138 -7.65 -19.07 11.40
C PRO A 138 -6.18 -19.01 11.00
N GLU A 139 -5.44 -20.09 11.28
CA GLU A 139 -4.05 -20.22 10.86
C GLU A 139 -3.95 -20.42 9.33
N ILE A 140 -2.86 -19.95 8.75
CA ILE A 140 -2.48 -20.30 7.37
C ILE A 140 -1.98 -21.76 7.37
N THR A 141 -2.72 -22.65 6.72
CA THR A 141 -2.49 -24.10 6.76
C THR A 141 -1.48 -24.57 5.73
N GLY A 142 -1.36 -23.86 4.61
CA GLY A 142 -0.48 -24.20 3.50
C GLY A 142 -0.08 -22.98 2.69
N TYR A 143 0.96 -23.14 1.87
CA TYR A 143 1.34 -22.14 0.89
C TYR A 143 1.97 -22.80 -0.33
N THR A 144 1.84 -22.13 -1.49
CA THR A 144 2.50 -22.50 -2.74
C THR A 144 3.15 -21.27 -3.32
N VAL A 145 4.39 -21.39 -3.80
CA VAL A 145 5.08 -20.31 -4.52
C VAL A 145 5.32 -20.79 -5.95
N LYS A 146 5.01 -19.93 -6.92
CA LYS A 146 5.21 -20.22 -8.33
C LYS A 146 5.81 -19.01 -9.02
N PHE A 147 6.94 -19.17 -9.69
CA PHE A 147 7.43 -18.16 -10.62
C PHE A 147 6.59 -18.10 -11.91
N ASP A 148 6.21 -16.90 -12.30
CA ASP A 148 5.57 -16.59 -13.58
C ASP A 148 6.37 -15.47 -14.28
N PRO A 149 6.99 -15.75 -15.46
CA PRO A 149 7.71 -14.74 -16.26
C PRO A 149 6.87 -13.52 -16.67
N LYS A 150 5.53 -13.61 -16.57
CA LYS A 150 4.59 -12.51 -16.84
C LYS A 150 3.63 -12.29 -15.66
N GLY A 151 4.09 -12.56 -14.43
CA GLY A 151 3.25 -12.54 -13.24
C GLY A 151 2.72 -11.16 -12.84
N ILE A 152 3.35 -10.07 -13.29
CA ILE A 152 2.89 -8.69 -13.03
C ILE A 152 2.81 -7.92 -14.35
N LYS A 153 1.67 -7.24 -14.58
CA LYS A 153 1.47 -6.33 -15.71
C LYS A 153 1.96 -4.93 -15.34
N LEU A 154 2.72 -4.31 -16.23
CA LEU A 154 3.24 -2.95 -16.10
C LEU A 154 2.94 -2.19 -17.41
N GLY A 155 1.76 -1.58 -17.50
CA GLY A 155 1.25 -1.03 -18.75
C GLY A 155 1.04 -2.13 -19.81
N GLU A 156 1.63 -1.96 -20.99
CA GLU A 156 1.62 -2.98 -22.06
C GLU A 156 2.64 -4.11 -21.83
N ASN A 157 3.61 -3.90 -20.94
CA ASN A 157 4.66 -4.87 -20.63
C ASN A 157 4.25 -5.79 -19.48
N SER A 158 4.98 -6.88 -19.30
CA SER A 158 4.86 -7.75 -18.14
C SER A 158 6.24 -8.10 -17.62
N ILE A 159 6.36 -8.22 -16.30
CA ILE A 159 7.59 -8.58 -15.62
C ILE A 159 7.42 -9.92 -14.90
N GLY A 160 8.52 -10.64 -14.75
CA GLY A 160 8.58 -11.87 -14.00
C GLY A 160 8.29 -11.64 -12.53
N ALA A 161 7.51 -12.51 -11.90
CA ALA A 161 7.18 -12.42 -10.50
C ALA A 161 6.98 -13.80 -9.86
N HIS A 162 7.34 -13.91 -8.59
CA HIS A 162 6.93 -15.02 -7.73
C HIS A 162 5.52 -14.74 -7.22
N LEU A 163 4.59 -15.61 -7.56
CA LEU A 163 3.21 -15.59 -7.09
C LEU A 163 3.10 -16.45 -5.84
N ILE A 164 2.64 -15.85 -4.74
CA ILE A 164 2.48 -16.52 -3.44
C ILE A 164 1.00 -16.80 -3.22
N TYR A 165 0.68 -18.08 -3.13
CA TYR A 165 -0.64 -18.58 -2.80
C TYR A 165 -0.64 -19.14 -1.38
N ILE A 166 -1.74 -18.98 -0.67
CA ILE A 166 -1.94 -19.61 0.63
C ILE A 166 -3.21 -20.46 0.64
N ASP A 167 -3.22 -21.38 1.60
CA ASP A 167 -4.40 -22.12 2.02
C ASP A 167 -4.74 -21.73 3.46
N THR A 168 -6.03 -21.59 3.75
CA THR A 168 -6.55 -21.34 5.10
C THR A 168 -7.92 -22.00 5.26
N LYS A 169 -8.43 -22.08 6.48
CA LYS A 169 -9.75 -22.61 6.78
C LYS A 169 -10.68 -21.50 7.23
N ASP A 170 -11.81 -21.36 6.57
CA ASP A 170 -12.87 -20.45 7.00
C ASP A 170 -13.57 -21.03 8.23
N PRO A 171 -13.73 -20.28 9.34
CA PRO A 171 -14.54 -20.70 10.46
C PRO A 171 -15.99 -21.01 10.05
N VAL A 172 -16.69 -21.80 10.88
CA VAL A 172 -18.12 -22.10 10.66
C VAL A 172 -18.99 -20.91 11.09
N GLU A 173 -18.48 -20.01 11.93
CA GLU A 173 -19.20 -18.83 12.40
C GLU A 173 -19.24 -17.72 11.34
N PRO A 174 -20.42 -17.16 11.02
CA PRO A 174 -20.53 -16.19 9.94
C PRO A 174 -19.95 -14.82 10.32
N GLY A 175 -19.52 -14.07 9.31
CA GLY A 175 -19.09 -12.68 9.43
C GLY A 175 -17.59 -12.52 9.63
N ASP A 176 -16.80 -13.50 9.21
CA ASP A 176 -15.35 -13.52 9.24
C ASP A 176 -14.82 -13.22 7.83
N ASN A 177 -14.83 -11.95 7.43
CA ASN A 177 -14.19 -11.59 6.16
C ASN A 177 -12.67 -11.56 6.36
N PHE A 178 -11.90 -11.65 5.28
CA PHE A 178 -10.45 -11.75 5.37
C PHE A 178 -9.76 -10.59 4.68
N MET A 179 -8.65 -10.17 5.28
CA MET A 179 -7.67 -9.26 4.71
C MET A 179 -6.29 -9.90 4.77
N TRP A 180 -5.52 -9.73 3.70
CA TRP A 180 -4.12 -10.10 3.66
C TRP A 180 -3.26 -8.90 3.31
N ASN A 181 -2.21 -8.72 4.09
CA ASN A 181 -1.11 -7.82 3.79
C ASN A 181 0.20 -8.58 3.92
N TRP A 182 1.26 -8.01 3.37
CA TRP A 182 2.56 -8.65 3.38
C TRP A 182 3.69 -7.65 3.54
N LYS A 183 4.77 -8.16 4.14
CA LYS A 183 6.04 -7.46 4.31
C LYS A 183 7.14 -8.33 3.72
N LEU A 184 7.81 -7.81 2.71
CA LEU A 184 8.88 -8.49 1.97
C LEU A 184 10.23 -7.94 2.43
N TYR A 185 11.19 -8.84 2.66
CA TYR A 185 12.58 -8.51 2.91
C TYR A 185 13.45 -8.97 1.73
N GLU A 186 14.21 -8.05 1.17
CA GLU A 186 15.13 -8.28 0.04
C GLU A 186 16.53 -7.86 0.44
N LYS A 187 17.50 -8.78 0.35
CA LYS A 187 18.89 -8.47 0.70
C LYS A 187 19.47 -7.51 -0.34
N GLN A 188 20.04 -6.40 0.12
CA GLN A 188 20.65 -5.39 -0.74
C GLN A 188 22.16 -5.54 -0.77
N THR A 189 22.72 -5.44 -1.97
CA THR A 189 24.15 -5.28 -2.20
C THR A 189 24.54 -3.80 -2.22
N ILE A 190 23.64 -2.91 -2.62
CA ILE A 190 23.84 -1.46 -2.72
C ILE A 190 23.21 -0.76 -1.52
N CYS A 191 23.99 0.02 -0.79
CA CYS A 191 23.51 0.78 0.37
C CYS A 191 23.34 2.28 0.09
N LYS A 192 24.04 2.80 -0.93
CA LYS A 192 24.00 4.21 -1.29
C LYS A 192 24.11 4.40 -2.79
N THR A 193 23.29 5.30 -3.32
CA THR A 193 23.42 5.85 -4.67
C THR A 193 23.67 7.34 -4.55
N CYS A 194 24.69 7.86 -5.24
CA CYS A 194 24.98 9.29 -5.35
C CYS A 194 24.76 9.75 -6.78
N SER A 195 23.75 10.58 -7.00
CA SER A 195 23.48 11.22 -8.29
C SER A 195 24.34 12.47 -8.42
N GLY A 196 25.10 12.59 -9.51
CA GLY A 196 25.95 13.74 -9.82
C GLY A 196 27.14 13.92 -8.89
N GLY A 197 27.63 12.85 -8.25
CA GLY A 197 28.67 12.97 -7.24
C GLY A 197 29.25 11.65 -6.75
N ILE A 198 30.10 11.76 -5.73
CA ILE A 198 30.82 10.64 -5.14
C ILE A 198 30.46 10.47 -3.66
N PHE A 199 30.54 9.25 -3.14
CA PHE A 199 30.29 8.97 -1.73
C PHE A 199 31.57 9.13 -0.89
N LEU A 200 31.50 10.00 0.11
CA LEU A 200 32.54 10.17 1.12
C LEU A 200 32.08 9.49 2.40
N SER A 201 32.93 8.64 3.00
CA SER A 201 32.67 8.02 4.29
C SER A 201 32.70 9.01 5.47
N SER A 202 33.13 10.25 5.22
CA SER A 202 33.11 11.35 6.19
C SER A 202 31.97 12.34 5.90
N PRO A 203 31.20 12.76 6.92
CA PRO A 203 31.37 12.43 8.33
C PRO A 203 30.87 11.01 8.66
N ALA A 204 31.65 10.28 9.46
CA ALA A 204 31.23 9.00 10.00
C ALA A 204 30.09 9.20 11.04
N PRO A 205 29.18 8.23 11.21
CA PRO A 205 29.17 6.91 10.57
C PRO A 205 28.40 6.86 9.25
N LEU A 206 27.64 7.89 8.86
CA LEU A 206 26.70 7.84 7.74
C LEU A 206 27.35 8.13 6.38
N GLY A 207 28.42 8.91 6.36
CA GLY A 207 28.99 9.48 5.13
C GLY A 207 28.03 10.46 4.44
N LYS A 208 28.47 11.03 3.32
CA LYS A 208 27.66 11.93 2.49
C LYS A 208 27.99 11.80 1.02
N CYS A 209 27.01 12.04 0.16
CA CYS A 209 27.27 12.26 -1.25
C CYS A 209 27.82 13.68 -1.42
N SER A 210 29.01 13.79 -1.99
CA SER A 210 29.61 15.07 -2.37
C SER A 210 29.42 15.28 -3.87
N PRO A 211 28.76 16.37 -4.29
CA PRO A 211 28.57 16.64 -5.72
C PRO A 211 29.92 16.86 -6.40
N VAL A 212 30.01 16.46 -7.67
CA VAL A 212 31.15 16.73 -8.55
C VAL A 212 30.57 17.31 -9.83
N THR A 213 30.91 18.56 -10.14
CA THR A 213 30.27 19.33 -11.23
C THR A 213 30.20 18.55 -12.54
N ALA A 214 31.31 17.96 -12.97
CA ALA A 214 31.35 17.17 -14.21
C ALA A 214 30.42 15.95 -14.19
N LEU A 215 30.26 15.28 -13.04
CA LEU A 215 29.35 14.13 -12.90
C LEU A 215 27.89 14.57 -12.86
N ALA A 216 27.61 15.68 -12.19
CA ALA A 216 26.27 16.26 -12.12
C ALA A 216 25.79 16.72 -13.50
N GLU A 217 26.64 17.40 -14.26
CA GLU A 217 26.36 17.83 -15.64
C GLU A 217 26.16 16.64 -16.58
N ALA A 218 26.91 15.56 -16.37
CA ALA A 218 26.77 14.32 -17.13
C ALA A 218 25.63 13.41 -16.67
N GLY A 219 24.92 13.75 -15.58
CA GLY A 219 23.84 12.92 -15.02
C GLY A 219 24.31 11.54 -14.54
N VAL A 220 25.57 11.41 -14.12
CA VAL A 220 26.13 10.13 -13.69
C VAL A 220 25.68 9.80 -12.28
N GLU A 221 25.28 8.56 -12.06
CA GLU A 221 24.96 8.03 -10.74
C GLU A 221 25.91 6.91 -10.36
N TYR A 222 26.48 6.96 -9.15
CA TYR A 222 27.32 5.89 -8.63
C TYR A 222 26.67 5.16 -7.46
N ASP A 223 26.76 3.83 -7.50
CA ASP A 223 26.23 2.90 -6.51
C ASP A 223 27.36 2.33 -5.66
N TYR A 224 27.16 2.34 -4.35
CA TYR A 224 28.15 1.93 -3.35
C TYR A 224 27.67 0.69 -2.60
N LEU A 225 28.57 -0.28 -2.51
CA LEU A 225 28.34 -1.55 -1.85
C LEU A 225 28.07 -1.37 -0.35
N CYS A 226 27.22 -2.21 0.21
CA CYS A 226 26.98 -2.27 1.64
C CYS A 226 28.22 -2.77 2.40
N GLN A 227 28.56 -2.10 3.51
CA GLN A 227 29.62 -2.54 4.42
C GLN A 227 29.30 -3.86 5.14
N GLY A 228 28.02 -4.18 5.30
CA GLY A 228 27.55 -5.37 5.99
C GLY A 228 26.19 -5.79 5.46
N ASN A 229 25.44 -6.56 6.27
CA ASN A 229 24.10 -6.95 5.86
C ASN A 229 23.17 -5.73 5.77
N CYS A 230 22.32 -5.74 4.75
CA CYS A 230 21.28 -4.77 4.58
C CYS A 230 20.09 -5.43 3.90
N TRP A 231 18.90 -5.19 4.42
CA TRP A 231 17.64 -5.63 3.85
C TRP A 231 16.77 -4.44 3.56
N GLU A 232 16.28 -4.35 2.33
CA GLU A 232 15.15 -3.49 1.99
C GLU A 232 13.86 -4.20 2.38
N ILE A 233 12.90 -3.42 2.84
CA ILE A 233 11.61 -3.85 3.33
C ILE A 233 10.56 -3.21 2.42
N TYR A 234 9.85 -4.05 1.68
CA TYR A 234 8.71 -3.63 0.88
C TYR A 234 7.41 -4.02 1.59
N TYR A 235 6.43 -3.13 1.53
CA TYR A 235 5.10 -3.34 2.10
C TYR A 235 4.07 -3.47 0.98
N SER A 236 3.08 -4.34 1.18
CA SER A 236 1.93 -4.45 0.29
C SER A 236 1.25 -3.09 0.11
N GLN A 237 1.13 -2.64 -1.14
CA GLN A 237 0.37 -1.43 -1.49
C GLN A 237 -1.09 -1.76 -1.83
N ASP A 238 -1.34 -2.99 -2.29
CA ASP A 238 -2.67 -3.46 -2.65
C ASP A 238 -3.44 -3.95 -1.42
N LEU A 239 -4.72 -3.59 -1.35
CA LEU A 239 -5.69 -4.12 -0.41
C LEU A 239 -6.24 -5.45 -0.95
N ASN A 240 -5.76 -6.56 -0.37
CA ASN A 240 -6.25 -7.88 -0.68
C ASN A 240 -7.33 -8.28 0.34
N VAL A 241 -8.60 -8.17 -0.06
CA VAL A 241 -9.76 -8.53 0.78
C VAL A 241 -10.63 -9.59 0.13
N MET A 242 -11.27 -10.43 0.94
CA MET A 242 -12.19 -11.47 0.50
C MET A 242 -13.35 -11.63 1.48
N SER A 243 -14.54 -11.91 0.95
CA SER A 243 -15.69 -12.26 1.77
C SER A 243 -15.80 -13.77 1.98
N ASP A 244 -16.23 -14.16 3.18
CA ASP A 244 -16.54 -15.53 3.61
C ASP A 244 -17.86 -16.08 3.08
N ALA A 245 -18.72 -15.23 2.50
CA ALA A 245 -20.10 -15.57 2.14
C ALA A 245 -20.27 -16.86 1.31
N PHE A 246 -19.24 -17.28 0.56
CA PHE A 246 -19.24 -18.51 -0.24
C PHE A 246 -18.27 -19.60 0.25
N SER A 247 -17.41 -19.27 1.23
CA SER A 247 -16.39 -20.16 1.80
C SER A 247 -16.71 -20.64 3.22
N GLN A 248 -17.82 -20.21 3.83
CA GLN A 248 -18.22 -20.57 5.19
C GLN A 248 -17.97 -22.04 5.57
N GLY A 249 -17.12 -22.27 6.57
CA GLY A 249 -16.76 -23.61 7.05
C GLY A 249 -15.94 -24.47 6.07
N LYS A 250 -15.55 -23.94 4.91
CA LYS A 250 -14.75 -24.63 3.87
C LYS A 250 -13.29 -24.19 3.92
N GLU A 251 -12.45 -24.95 3.21
CA GLU A 251 -11.08 -24.54 2.96
C GLU A 251 -11.04 -23.49 1.84
N ILE A 252 -10.32 -22.39 2.11
CA ILE A 252 -9.93 -21.41 1.12
C ILE A 252 -8.59 -21.88 0.57
N LYS A 253 -8.58 -22.39 -0.67
CA LYS A 253 -7.37 -22.91 -1.31
C LYS A 253 -6.84 -21.98 -2.39
N ASN A 254 -5.53 -21.98 -2.56
CA ASN A 254 -4.81 -21.25 -3.60
C ASN A 254 -5.21 -19.78 -3.69
N ARG A 255 -5.36 -19.10 -2.55
CA ARG A 255 -5.62 -17.65 -2.54
C ARG A 255 -4.32 -16.92 -2.84
N LEU A 256 -4.27 -16.21 -3.98
CA LEU A 256 -3.15 -15.33 -4.30
C LEU A 256 -3.12 -14.16 -3.29
N VAL A 257 -2.04 -14.06 -2.53
CA VAL A 257 -1.87 -13.02 -1.49
C VAL A 257 -0.76 -12.03 -1.81
N ALA A 258 0.25 -12.43 -2.58
CA ALA A 258 1.33 -11.55 -2.98
C ALA A 258 1.86 -11.91 -4.37
N SER A 259 2.30 -10.88 -5.09
CA SER A 259 3.05 -10.99 -6.34
C SER A 259 4.36 -10.22 -6.15
N VAL A 260 5.47 -10.93 -6.03
CA VAL A 260 6.79 -10.34 -5.77
C VAL A 260 7.57 -10.26 -7.08
N PRO A 261 7.89 -9.07 -7.60
CA PRO A 261 8.71 -8.94 -8.79
C PRO A 261 10.05 -9.68 -8.66
N PHE A 262 10.55 -10.22 -9.78
CA PHE A 262 11.86 -10.86 -9.82
C PHE A 262 12.96 -9.81 -9.93
N TYR A 263 13.36 -9.31 -8.76
CA TYR A 263 14.35 -8.27 -8.61
C TYR A 263 15.80 -8.76 -8.81
N GLN A 264 16.10 -9.94 -8.28
CA GLN A 264 17.44 -10.52 -8.23
C GLN A 264 17.37 -12.04 -8.03
N GLU A 265 18.47 -12.75 -8.29
CA GLU A 265 18.55 -14.20 -8.11
C GLU A 265 18.64 -14.64 -6.64
N ASN A 266 19.05 -13.74 -5.75
CA ASN A 266 19.08 -14.04 -4.31
C ASN A 266 17.67 -14.29 -3.80
N GLY A 267 17.55 -15.24 -2.88
CA GLY A 267 16.28 -15.51 -2.21
C GLY A 267 15.79 -14.33 -1.36
N PHE A 268 14.49 -14.36 -1.07
CA PHE A 268 13.80 -13.35 -0.26
C PHE A 268 12.97 -14.00 0.85
N LEU A 269 12.67 -13.21 1.88
CA LEU A 269 11.76 -13.59 2.95
C LEU A 269 10.50 -12.75 2.85
N ILE A 270 9.33 -13.38 2.83
CA ILE A 270 8.05 -12.68 2.87
C ILE A 270 7.27 -13.08 4.13
N GLU A 271 6.75 -12.09 4.83
CA GLU A 271 5.86 -12.22 5.98
C GLU A 271 4.44 -11.90 5.53
N ILE A 272 3.59 -12.92 5.46
CA ILE A 272 2.16 -12.79 5.15
C ILE A 272 1.41 -12.63 6.47
N LYS A 273 0.64 -11.55 6.62
CA LYS A 273 -0.26 -11.34 7.74
C LYS A 273 -1.69 -11.50 7.23
N GLN A 274 -2.37 -12.51 7.77
CA GLN A 274 -3.79 -12.79 7.58
C GLN A 274 -4.55 -12.20 8.76
N GLN A 275 -5.66 -11.52 8.49
CA GLN A 275 -6.48 -10.88 9.50
C GLN A 275 -7.97 -11.07 9.18
N THR A 276 -8.75 -11.43 10.20
CA THR A 276 -10.21 -11.39 10.12
C THR A 276 -10.70 -9.97 10.30
N VAL A 277 -11.66 -9.57 9.47
CA VAL A 277 -12.28 -8.25 9.49
C VAL A 277 -13.80 -8.40 9.52
N SER A 278 -14.46 -7.47 10.21
CA SER A 278 -15.92 -7.49 10.29
C SER A 278 -16.57 -7.22 8.92
N PRO A 279 -17.85 -7.57 8.71
CA PRO A 279 -18.55 -7.30 7.46
C PRO A 279 -18.54 -5.81 7.08
N SER A 280 -18.69 -4.92 8.07
CA SER A 280 -18.63 -3.46 7.87
C SER A 280 -17.24 -3.01 7.43
N ALA A 281 -16.18 -3.52 8.07
CA ALA A 281 -14.80 -3.22 7.68
C ALA A 281 -14.48 -3.75 6.28
N PHE A 282 -14.95 -4.96 5.93
CA PHE A 282 -14.80 -5.51 4.59
C PHE A 282 -15.47 -4.63 3.52
N GLN A 283 -16.68 -4.13 3.76
CA GLN A 283 -17.36 -3.23 2.84
C GLN A 283 -16.56 -1.94 2.63
N TYR A 284 -16.07 -1.33 3.72
CA TYR A 284 -15.22 -0.16 3.66
C TYR A 284 -13.95 -0.41 2.84
N LEU A 285 -13.20 -1.47 3.16
CA LEU A 285 -11.96 -1.82 2.46
C LEU A 285 -12.19 -2.17 0.99
N LYS A 286 -13.32 -2.81 0.65
CA LYS A 286 -13.66 -3.13 -0.73
C LYS A 286 -13.93 -1.87 -1.57
N ILE A 287 -14.64 -0.88 -1.00
CA ILE A 287 -14.85 0.41 -1.66
C ILE A 287 -13.52 1.13 -1.84
N LEU A 288 -12.69 1.17 -0.79
CA LEU A 288 -11.36 1.78 -0.84
C LEU A 288 -10.45 1.12 -1.89
N ALA A 289 -10.41 -0.21 -1.93
CA ALA A 289 -9.66 -0.97 -2.92
C ALA A 289 -10.15 -0.67 -4.35
N ASN A 290 -11.47 -0.66 -4.57
CA ASN A 290 -12.03 -0.36 -5.89
C ASN A 290 -11.68 1.06 -6.36
N GLN A 291 -11.71 2.06 -5.47
CA GLN A 291 -11.37 3.44 -5.81
C GLN A 291 -9.87 3.65 -6.03
N SER A 292 -9.04 3.01 -5.20
CA SER A 292 -7.58 3.20 -5.24
C SER A 292 -6.90 2.37 -6.32
N GLN A 293 -7.39 1.15 -6.60
CA GLN A 293 -6.71 0.18 -7.47
C GLN A 293 -7.37 -0.03 -8.83
N ASN A 294 -8.65 0.35 -9.00
CA ASN A 294 -9.35 0.22 -10.29
C ASN A 294 -9.60 1.57 -10.97
N SER A 295 -8.96 2.65 -10.51
CA SER A 295 -9.07 3.96 -11.18
C SER A 295 -8.37 3.94 -12.54
N GLY A 296 -9.07 4.41 -13.58
CA GLY A 296 -8.49 4.58 -14.92
C GLY A 296 -9.02 3.64 -16.01
N THR A 297 -10.20 3.03 -15.83
CA THR A 297 -10.86 2.29 -16.92
C THR A 297 -11.96 3.13 -17.57
N LEU A 298 -12.25 2.93 -18.85
CA LEU A 298 -13.31 3.64 -19.59
C LEU A 298 -14.74 3.35 -19.07
N VAL A 299 -14.88 2.45 -18.08
CA VAL A 299 -16.16 2.01 -17.50
C VAL A 299 -16.03 2.00 -15.97
N ASP A 300 -15.59 3.12 -15.40
CA ASP A 300 -15.52 3.26 -13.95
C ASP A 300 -16.95 3.31 -13.39
N ALA A 301 -17.26 2.39 -12.46
CA ALA A 301 -18.51 2.44 -11.71
C ALA A 301 -18.60 3.77 -10.94
N PRO A 302 -19.79 4.38 -10.80
CA PRO A 302 -19.92 5.63 -10.05
C PRO A 302 -19.34 5.45 -8.63
N PRO A 303 -18.51 6.40 -8.16
CA PRO A 303 -17.82 6.24 -6.89
C PRO A 303 -18.83 6.13 -5.74
N ALA A 304 -18.81 5.02 -5.02
CA ALA A 304 -19.59 4.84 -3.81
C ALA A 304 -19.03 5.74 -2.68
N ALA A 305 -19.89 6.26 -1.81
CA ALA A 305 -19.43 7.03 -0.66
C ALA A 305 -18.61 6.14 0.29
N LEU A 306 -17.37 6.55 0.58
CA LEU A 306 -16.50 5.87 1.52
C LEU A 306 -16.85 6.31 2.95
N ILE A 307 -17.83 5.64 3.55
CA ILE A 307 -18.34 5.97 4.89
C ILE A 307 -17.63 5.12 5.95
N GLY A 308 -16.94 5.78 6.87
CA GLY A 308 -16.29 5.16 8.02
C GLY A 308 -17.26 4.71 9.12
N ASN A 309 -16.72 4.07 10.16
CA ASN A 309 -17.49 3.68 11.33
C ASN A 309 -17.43 4.68 12.50
N VAL A 310 -16.68 5.78 12.37
CA VAL A 310 -16.56 6.82 13.39
C VAL A 310 -17.51 7.99 13.09
N LYS A 311 -18.24 8.45 14.10
CA LYS A 311 -19.21 9.56 13.98
C LYS A 311 -19.08 10.56 15.10
N ASN A 312 -19.37 11.83 14.83
CA ASN A 312 -19.57 12.81 15.88
C ASN A 312 -20.90 12.54 16.59
N ILE A 313 -20.87 12.38 17.92
CA ILE A 313 -22.09 12.08 18.70
C ILE A 313 -23.03 13.29 18.83
N ASN A 314 -22.49 14.50 18.66
CA ASN A 314 -23.23 15.75 18.75
C ASN A 314 -23.78 16.21 17.38
N ASP A 315 -23.23 15.69 16.27
CA ASP A 315 -23.67 15.98 14.91
C ASP A 315 -23.50 14.77 13.97
N ASN A 316 -24.60 14.03 13.76
CA ASN A 316 -24.60 12.86 12.89
C ASN A 316 -24.49 13.19 11.38
N LYS A 317 -24.51 14.47 11.00
CA LYS A 317 -24.34 14.89 9.60
C LYS A 317 -22.89 15.28 9.29
N GLU A 318 -22.05 15.49 10.31
CA GLU A 318 -20.63 15.78 10.11
C GLU A 318 -19.94 14.62 9.41
N THR A 319 -19.19 14.93 8.34
CA THR A 319 -18.43 13.92 7.60
C THR A 319 -17.11 13.64 8.31
N VAL A 320 -16.87 12.36 8.61
CA VAL A 320 -15.63 11.87 9.22
C VAL A 320 -15.04 10.82 8.28
N GLY A 321 -13.77 10.98 7.94
CA GLY A 321 -13.01 10.04 7.13
C GLY A 321 -12.30 8.99 7.98
N GLY A 322 -11.94 7.88 7.32
CA GLY A 322 -11.18 6.79 7.93
C GLY A 322 -12.04 5.71 8.60
N TYR A 323 -11.40 4.68 9.15
CA TYR A 323 -12.08 3.56 9.79
C TYR A 323 -11.29 3.04 11.01
N PHE A 324 -12.01 2.69 12.08
CA PHE A 324 -11.45 1.98 13.23
C PHE A 324 -11.71 0.47 13.13
N MET A 325 -10.67 -0.31 12.93
CA MET A 325 -10.74 -1.77 12.76
C MET A 325 -10.25 -2.51 13.99
N VAL A 326 -10.84 -3.68 14.22
CA VAL A 326 -10.41 -4.64 15.24
C VAL A 326 -10.32 -6.00 14.58
N GLY A 327 -9.19 -6.69 14.71
CA GLY A 327 -9.07 -8.03 14.17
C GLY A 327 -7.88 -8.77 14.76
N ASN A 328 -8.05 -10.06 15.02
CA ASN A 328 -6.91 -10.93 15.29
C ASN A 328 -6.03 -11.04 14.04
N SER A 329 -4.76 -11.36 14.21
CA SER A 329 -3.89 -11.58 13.06
C SER A 329 -3.00 -12.81 13.21
N LYS A 330 -2.77 -13.50 12.09
CA LYS A 330 -1.88 -14.66 11.99
C LYS A 330 -0.79 -14.38 10.97
N ILE A 331 0.44 -14.60 11.40
CA ILE A 331 1.64 -14.29 10.62
C ILE A 331 2.26 -15.60 10.14
N LYS A 332 2.49 -15.70 8.82
CA LYS A 332 3.24 -16.79 8.20
C LYS A 332 4.45 -16.22 7.47
N ARG A 333 5.64 -16.70 7.84
CA ARG A 333 6.90 -16.34 7.17
C ARG A 333 7.30 -17.42 6.18
N ILE A 334 7.68 -16.99 4.98
CA ILE A 334 8.01 -17.88 3.86
C ILE A 334 9.34 -17.41 3.27
N TRP A 335 10.34 -18.31 3.28
CA TRP A 335 11.59 -18.12 2.55
C TRP A 335 11.45 -18.68 1.13
N VAL A 336 11.92 -17.93 0.14
CA VAL A 336 11.92 -18.31 -1.28
C VAL A 336 13.33 -18.16 -1.85
N ASP A 337 13.93 -19.26 -2.32
CA ASP A 337 15.30 -19.28 -2.83
C ASP A 337 15.48 -18.79 -4.28
N ARG A 338 14.37 -18.63 -5.02
CA ARG A 338 14.30 -18.24 -6.43
C ARG A 338 15.04 -19.15 -7.41
N LEU A 339 15.31 -20.40 -7.05
CA LEU A 339 15.98 -21.35 -7.95
C LEU A 339 15.15 -21.64 -9.23
N ASP A 340 13.83 -21.51 -9.14
CA ASP A 340 12.86 -21.69 -10.23
C ASP A 340 12.84 -20.56 -11.27
N ALA A 341 13.42 -19.39 -10.93
CA ALA A 341 13.42 -18.20 -11.78
C ALA A 341 14.77 -17.95 -12.48
N LYS A 342 15.78 -18.83 -12.28
CA LYS A 342 17.12 -18.66 -12.85
C LYS A 342 17.10 -18.48 -14.36
N GLY A 343 17.86 -17.50 -14.85
CA GLY A 343 17.94 -17.15 -16.27
C GLY A 343 16.79 -16.28 -16.79
N SER A 344 15.82 -15.92 -15.95
CA SER A 344 14.74 -15.01 -16.32
C SER A 344 15.21 -13.56 -16.32
N GLN A 345 14.50 -12.70 -17.07
CA GLN A 345 14.79 -11.27 -17.09
C GLN A 345 14.50 -10.64 -15.74
N GLN A 346 15.53 -10.00 -15.14
CA GLN A 346 15.41 -9.27 -13.89
C GLN A 346 14.79 -7.90 -14.09
N TYR A 347 13.97 -7.50 -13.12
CA TYR A 347 13.50 -6.14 -12.97
C TYR A 347 14.34 -5.48 -11.86
N TYR A 348 15.45 -4.84 -12.23
CA TYR A 348 16.42 -4.31 -11.25
C TYR A 348 15.75 -3.41 -10.20
N MET A 349 16.12 -3.56 -8.92
CA MET A 349 15.53 -2.77 -7.82
C MET A 349 15.73 -1.26 -7.98
N LEU A 350 16.84 -0.84 -8.61
CA LEU A 350 17.11 0.56 -8.92
C LEU A 350 16.43 1.03 -10.22
N GLY A 351 15.67 0.17 -10.89
CA GLY A 351 15.13 0.42 -12.24
C GLY A 351 16.18 0.43 -13.35
N ARG A 352 17.47 0.36 -12.99
CA ARG A 352 18.63 0.29 -13.87
C ARG A 352 19.65 -0.70 -13.33
N LYS A 353 20.57 -1.11 -14.20
CA LYS A 353 21.77 -1.85 -13.78
C LYS A 353 22.63 -0.98 -12.86
N GLU A 354 23.29 -1.61 -11.90
CA GLU A 354 24.19 -0.95 -10.97
C GLU A 354 25.38 -0.33 -11.73
N ASN A 355 25.77 0.88 -11.33
CA ASN A 355 26.90 1.62 -11.88
C ASN A 355 27.88 1.95 -10.76
N TYR A 356 28.96 1.19 -10.65
CA TYR A 356 29.95 1.37 -9.60
C TYR A 356 30.91 2.53 -9.90
N GLU A 357 31.35 3.23 -8.85
CA GLU A 357 32.44 4.19 -8.99
C GLU A 357 33.71 3.48 -9.49
N PRO A 358 34.43 4.03 -10.50
CA PRO A 358 35.70 3.49 -10.93
C PRO A 358 36.70 3.39 -9.77
N ALA A 359 37.42 2.28 -9.71
CA ALA A 359 38.41 2.07 -8.66
C ALA A 359 39.56 3.07 -8.76
N SER A 360 39.97 3.63 -7.63
CA SER A 360 41.15 4.48 -7.56
C SER A 360 42.44 3.66 -7.55
N ALA A 361 43.54 4.25 -8.04
CA ALA A 361 44.82 3.55 -8.16
C ALA A 361 45.42 3.11 -6.80
N ASP A 362 45.08 3.82 -5.72
CA ASP A 362 45.46 3.49 -4.34
C ASP A 362 44.55 2.43 -3.69
N GLY A 363 43.50 1.97 -4.39
CA GLY A 363 42.53 1.00 -3.88
C GLY A 363 41.61 1.54 -2.79
N SER A 364 41.62 2.85 -2.51
CA SER A 364 40.80 3.46 -1.45
C SER A 364 39.34 3.66 -1.86
N ARG A 365 39.03 3.59 -3.15
CA ARG A 365 37.68 3.80 -3.71
C ARG A 365 37.27 2.69 -4.69
N PRO A 366 35.97 2.35 -4.78
CA PRO A 366 34.85 2.89 -3.98
C PRO A 366 34.88 2.42 -2.52
N PRO A 367 34.58 3.30 -1.55
CA PRO A 367 34.36 2.88 -0.16
C PRO A 367 33.01 2.14 -0.01
N PHE A 368 32.90 1.34 1.04
CA PHE A 368 31.61 0.77 1.44
C PHE A 368 30.72 1.81 2.12
N ALA A 369 29.41 1.70 1.89
CA ALA A 369 28.39 2.52 2.53
C ALA A 369 27.71 1.77 3.69
N PRO A 370 27.38 2.45 4.80
CA PRO A 370 26.63 1.86 5.90
C PRO A 370 25.16 1.62 5.49
N CYS A 371 24.57 0.55 6.03
CA CYS A 371 23.12 0.34 5.94
C CYS A 371 22.43 1.19 7.02
N VAL A 372 21.80 2.30 6.60
CA VAL A 372 21.09 3.21 7.52
C VAL A 372 19.72 2.64 7.85
N ILE A 373 19.40 2.52 9.13
CA ILE A 373 18.09 2.05 9.60
C ILE A 373 17.01 3.07 9.23
N THR A 374 15.98 2.62 8.54
CA THR A 374 14.76 3.38 8.23
C THR A 374 13.53 2.48 8.41
N ASN A 375 12.33 3.00 8.17
CA ASN A 375 11.11 2.19 8.13
C ASN A 375 11.09 1.17 6.96
N THR A 376 11.89 1.38 5.92
CA THR A 376 12.02 0.48 4.77
C THR A 376 13.35 -0.24 4.72
N ARG A 377 14.28 -0.02 5.66
CA ARG A 377 15.63 -0.59 5.57
C ARG A 377 16.19 -0.97 6.92
N THR A 378 16.83 -2.13 7.01
CA THR A 378 17.43 -2.63 8.26
C THR A 378 18.73 -3.41 8.02
N PRO A 379 19.77 -3.23 8.86
CA PRO A 379 20.94 -4.10 8.92
C PRO A 379 20.72 -5.31 9.83
N LEU A 380 19.59 -5.38 10.54
CA LEU A 380 19.26 -6.48 11.44
C LEU A 380 18.67 -7.62 10.63
N LYS A 381 19.22 -8.83 10.84
CA LYS A 381 18.75 -10.03 10.17
C LYS A 381 17.26 -10.29 10.47
N PRO A 382 16.39 -10.37 9.43
CA PRO A 382 14.99 -10.68 9.64
C PRO A 382 14.81 -12.07 10.25
N GLU A 383 13.83 -12.19 11.14
CA GLU A 383 13.44 -13.47 11.73
C GLU A 383 12.90 -14.41 10.65
N GLY A 384 13.46 -15.62 10.54
CA GLY A 384 13.10 -16.59 9.48
C GLY A 384 13.99 -16.51 8.23
N TRP A 385 14.95 -15.57 8.17
CA TRP A 385 15.98 -15.58 7.13
C TRP A 385 16.95 -16.76 7.37
N PRO A 386 17.25 -17.62 6.38
CA PRO A 386 18.10 -18.79 6.57
C PRO A 386 19.51 -18.41 7.00
N LEU A 387 20.21 -19.35 7.65
CA LEU A 387 21.58 -19.14 8.15
C LEU A 387 22.58 -18.91 7.03
#